data_AF-A0A851N1C9-F1
#
_entry.id   AF-A0A851N1C9-F1
#
_cell.length_a   1.000
_cell.length_b   1.000
_cell.length_c   1.000
_cell.angle_alpha   90.00
_cell.angle_beta   90.00
_cell.angle_gamma   90.00
#
_symmetry.space_group_name_H-M   'P 1'
#
loop_
_entity.id
_entity.type
_entity.pdbx_description
1 polymer ?
#
loop_
_entity_poly.entity_id
_entity_poly.type
_entity_poly.pdbx_seq_one_letter_code
_entity_poly.pdbx_strand_id
1 'polypeptide(L)'
;ETRAANASNKEINIQWYIPSMAKSSNDTETKVLLLYAYNTKPVKITNIRIFSSMSVFSGHLWIPLARIISLRKKLSNLKEQVEILMQSSKRLSSAVEPTGFLEQSETLKIGPSKKPKMSVAKVYLDEKTEEMAKRCLSEVKEVLCVVPALSSPLTEIPFDVTLQSIASLEDMFDPANGCIITEENLFNWIISLL
;
A
#
# COMPACT_ATOMS: atom_id res chain seq x y z
N GLU A 1 18.75 28.35 -0.85
CA GLU A 1 18.02 27.28 -0.12
C GLU A 1 18.80 25.97 -0.20
N THR A 2 19.46 25.56 0.89
CA THR A 2 19.94 24.17 1.02
C THR A 2 18.73 23.33 1.40
N ARG A 3 18.06 22.73 0.41
CA ARG A 3 17.00 21.74 0.66
C ARG A 3 17.64 20.54 1.36
N ALA A 4 17.58 20.53 2.68
CA ALA A 4 17.94 19.37 3.48
C ALA A 4 16.83 18.33 3.28
N ALA A 5 17.12 17.25 2.56
CA ALA A 5 16.21 16.10 2.51
C ALA A 5 16.28 15.36 3.85
N ASN A 6 15.14 15.14 4.48
CA ASN A 6 15.03 14.44 5.75
C ASN A 6 13.87 13.45 5.69
N ALA A 7 14.17 12.17 5.86
CA ALA A 7 13.21 11.10 6.04
C ALA A 7 13.48 10.46 7.41
N SER A 8 12.61 10.73 8.37
CA SER A 8 12.76 10.23 9.75
C SER A 8 12.50 8.73 9.87
N ASN A 9 11.80 8.15 8.90
CA ASN A 9 11.42 6.74 8.83
C ASN A 9 11.90 6.14 7.50
N LYS A 10 11.77 4.81 7.35
CA LYS A 10 11.89 4.15 6.05
C LYS A 10 10.65 4.50 5.23
N GLU A 11 10.85 4.91 3.98
CA GLU A 11 9.76 5.23 3.07
C GLU A 11 10.16 4.92 1.63
N ILE A 12 9.16 4.67 0.77
CA ILE A 12 9.29 4.70 -0.67
C ILE A 12 8.41 5.82 -1.22
N ASN A 13 8.99 6.68 -2.05
CA ASN A 13 8.30 7.74 -2.77
C ASN A 13 8.19 7.33 -4.24
N ILE A 14 6.97 7.42 -4.78
CA ILE A 14 6.64 7.01 -6.13
C ILE A 14 6.02 8.19 -6.85
N GLN A 15 6.51 8.45 -8.06
CA GLN A 15 6.05 9.51 -8.95
C GLN A 15 5.84 8.94 -10.34
N TRP A 16 4.97 9.60 -11.10
CA TRP A 16 4.66 9.19 -12.46
C TRP A 16 4.98 10.32 -13.43
N TYR A 17 5.53 9.94 -14.59
CA TYR A 17 5.78 10.85 -15.68
C TYR A 17 5.16 10.28 -16.96
N ILE A 18 4.22 11.03 -17.54
CA ILE A 18 3.60 10.73 -18.83
C ILE A 18 4.39 11.52 -19.89
N PRO A 19 5.22 10.87 -20.73
CA PRO A 19 5.95 11.56 -21.77
C PRO A 19 4.99 12.23 -22.74
N SER A 20 5.33 13.44 -23.19
CA SER A 20 4.60 14.08 -24.27
C SER A 20 4.68 13.22 -25.54
N MET A 21 3.57 13.15 -26.28
CA MET A 21 3.32 12.32 -27.46
C MET A 21 4.23 12.62 -28.68
N ALA A 22 5.54 12.75 -28.50
CA ALA A 22 6.49 12.66 -29.60
C ALA A 22 6.57 11.18 -30.02
N LYS A 23 5.73 10.82 -31.00
CA LYS A 23 5.60 9.48 -31.58
C LYS A 23 6.97 8.81 -31.76
N SER A 24 7.32 7.85 -30.90
CA SER A 24 8.38 6.90 -31.23
C SER A 24 7.79 5.89 -32.21
N SER A 25 8.40 5.79 -33.38
CA SER A 25 7.86 5.16 -34.59
C SER A 25 7.66 3.64 -34.54
N ASN A 26 7.67 2.98 -33.37
CA ASN A 26 7.63 1.50 -33.28
C ASN A 26 6.82 0.91 -32.10
N ASP A 27 6.20 1.72 -31.22
CA ASP A 27 5.45 1.20 -30.06
C ASP A 27 3.99 1.64 -30.18
N THR A 28 3.07 0.69 -30.39
CA THR A 28 1.64 0.96 -30.57
C THR A 28 0.91 1.27 -29.26
N GLU A 29 1.55 1.04 -28.11
CA GLU A 29 0.94 1.22 -26.79
C GLU A 29 1.58 2.38 -26.01
N THR A 30 0.75 3.29 -25.50
CA THR A 30 1.20 4.40 -24.65
C THR A 30 1.83 3.87 -23.37
N LYS A 31 3.10 4.18 -23.13
CA LYS A 31 3.82 3.83 -21.89
C LYS A 31 4.01 5.05 -21.00
N VAL A 32 3.97 4.82 -19.69
CA VAL A 32 4.19 5.81 -18.64
C VAL A 32 5.41 5.39 -17.83
N LEU A 33 6.19 6.36 -17.36
CA LEU A 33 7.35 6.13 -16.54
C LEU A 33 6.96 6.20 -15.06
N LEU A 34 7.12 5.10 -14.33
CA LEU A 34 7.11 5.07 -12.87
C LEU A 34 8.52 5.41 -12.39
N LEU A 35 8.66 6.44 -11.57
CA LEU A 35 9.90 6.83 -10.89
C LEU A 35 9.75 6.48 -9.41
N TYR A 36 10.76 5.84 -8.82
CA TYR A 36 10.73 5.52 -7.41
C TYR A 36 12.06 5.83 -6.73
N ALA A 37 11.98 6.20 -5.45
CA ALA A 37 13.13 6.29 -4.56
C ALA A 37 12.73 5.81 -3.17
N TYR A 38 13.59 5.04 -2.52
CA TYR A 38 13.33 4.53 -1.17
C TYR A 38 14.57 4.55 -0.29
N ASN A 39 14.34 4.59 1.02
CA ASN A 39 15.39 4.48 2.03
C ASN A 39 15.13 3.33 3.01
N THR A 40 16.17 2.52 3.25
CA THR A 40 16.11 1.37 4.17
C THR A 40 16.51 1.73 5.61
N LYS A 41 16.99 2.95 5.82
CA LYS A 41 17.29 3.57 7.13
C LYS A 41 16.86 5.04 7.10
N PRO A 42 16.54 5.67 8.25
CA PRO A 42 16.29 7.11 8.29
C PRO A 42 17.43 7.91 7.64
N VAL A 43 17.08 8.92 6.86
CA VAL A 43 18.02 9.72 6.07
C VAL A 43 17.94 11.17 6.53
N LYS A 44 19.08 11.77 6.84
CA LYS A 44 19.18 13.21 7.08
C LYS A 44 20.34 13.77 6.26
N ILE A 45 20.03 14.43 5.15
CA ILE A 45 21.02 15.06 4.29
C ILE A 45 21.27 16.48 4.80
N THR A 46 22.28 16.62 5.65
CA THR A 46 22.79 17.94 6.08
C THR A 46 23.82 18.49 5.09
N ASN A 47 24.61 17.61 4.47
CA ASN A 47 25.59 17.95 3.44
C ASN A 47 25.75 16.77 2.46
N ILE A 48 25.51 17.03 1.17
CA ILE A 48 25.60 16.00 0.12
C ILE A 48 27.01 15.43 -0.03
N ARG A 49 28.07 16.16 0.35
CA ARG A 49 29.47 15.69 0.27
C ARG A 49 29.81 14.61 1.29
N ILE A 50 29.04 14.53 2.38
CA ILE A 50 29.28 13.61 3.52
C ILE A 50 28.15 12.57 3.61
N PHE A 51 27.15 12.68 2.74
CA PHE A 51 26.01 11.77 2.72
C PHE A 51 26.44 10.38 2.25
N SER A 52 26.11 9.36 3.06
CA SER A 52 26.25 7.96 2.65
C SER A 52 24.99 7.49 1.95
N SER A 53 25.09 7.15 0.67
CA SER A 53 23.99 6.63 -0.13
C SER A 53 23.69 5.15 0.11
N MET A 54 24.38 4.48 1.03
CA MET A 54 24.26 3.01 1.22
C MET A 54 22.85 2.54 1.61
N SER A 55 21.99 3.43 2.10
CA SER A 55 20.61 3.12 2.48
C SER A 55 19.58 3.85 1.64
N VAL A 56 19.95 4.41 0.48
CA VAL A 56 19.04 5.11 -0.44
C VAL A 56 19.17 4.53 -1.84
N PHE A 57 18.03 4.21 -2.42
CA PHE A 57 17.92 3.56 -3.71
C PHE A 57 16.91 4.32 -4.57
N SER A 58 17.08 4.28 -5.88
CA SER A 58 16.17 4.88 -6.83
C SER A 58 16.20 4.13 -8.15
N GLY A 59 15.08 4.13 -8.86
CA GLY A 59 14.96 3.49 -10.15
C GLY A 59 13.73 3.95 -10.91
N HIS A 60 13.47 3.28 -12.03
CA HIS A 60 12.33 3.60 -12.88
C HIS A 60 11.83 2.38 -13.64
N LEU A 61 10.55 2.38 -14.02
CA LEU A 61 9.91 1.34 -14.82
C LEU A 61 9.06 1.95 -15.94
N TRP A 62 9.11 1.35 -17.13
CA TRP A 62 8.19 1.66 -18.21
C TRP A 62 6.99 0.72 -18.16
N ILE A 63 5.81 1.29 -17.89
CA ILE A 63 4.59 0.51 -17.71
C ILE A 63 3.56 0.96 -18.75
N PRO A 64 2.92 0.04 -19.48
CA PRO A 64 1.84 0.41 -20.38
C PRO A 64 0.66 1.03 -19.64
N LEU A 65 0.13 2.14 -20.15
CA LEU A 65 -0.96 2.89 -19.52
C LEU A 65 -2.20 2.02 -19.32
N ALA A 66 -2.52 1.15 -20.28
CA ALA A 66 -3.65 0.24 -20.19
C ALA A 66 -3.53 -0.73 -19.00
N ARG A 67 -2.31 -1.19 -18.69
CA ARG A 67 -2.04 -2.06 -17.53
C ARG A 67 -2.28 -1.32 -16.22
N ILE A 68 -1.85 -0.06 -16.12
CA ILE A 68 -2.08 0.79 -14.95
C ILE A 68 -3.58 1.00 -14.72
N ILE A 69 -4.33 1.40 -15.75
CA ILE A 69 -5.77 1.66 -15.66
C ILE A 69 -6.53 0.39 -15.24
N SER A 70 -6.20 -0.75 -15.86
CA SER A 70 -6.80 -2.04 -15.53
C SER A 70 -6.51 -2.45 -14.08
N LEU A 71 -5.26 -2.31 -13.64
CA LEU A 71 -4.81 -2.65 -12.29
C LEU A 71 -5.49 -1.79 -11.23
N ARG A 72 -5.56 -0.47 -11.44
CA ARG A 72 -6.30 0.44 -10.54
C ARG A 72 -7.74 -0.01 -10.38
N LYS A 73 -8.46 -0.28 -11.48
CA LYS A 73 -9.85 -0.74 -11.41
C LYS A 73 -10.01 -2.01 -10.59
N LYS A 74 -9.07 -2.95 -10.70
CA LYS A 74 -9.06 -4.19 -9.91
C LYS A 74 -8.79 -3.92 -8.42
N LEU A 75 -7.85 -3.02 -8.11
CA LEU A 75 -7.57 -2.58 -6.74
C LEU A 75 -8.76 -1.83 -6.12
N SER A 76 -9.44 -0.94 -6.84
CA SER A 76 -10.64 -0.25 -6.37
C SER A 76 -11.76 -1.25 -6.06
N ASN A 77 -11.97 -2.25 -6.93
CA ASN A 77 -12.95 -3.31 -6.68
C ASN A 77 -12.58 -4.15 -5.45
N LEU A 78 -11.30 -4.51 -5.28
CA LEU A 78 -10.84 -5.22 -4.08
C LEU A 78 -11.05 -4.40 -2.80
N LYS A 79 -10.73 -3.10 -2.84
CA LYS A 79 -10.92 -2.16 -1.74
C LYS A 79 -12.38 -2.09 -1.31
N GLU A 80 -13.30 -1.98 -2.28
CA GLU A 80 -14.74 -1.99 -2.02
C GLU A 80 -15.20 -3.29 -1.34
N GLN A 81 -14.74 -4.46 -1.82
CA GLN A 81 -15.08 -5.74 -1.19
C GLN A 81 -14.57 -5.83 0.25
N VAL A 82 -13.32 -5.41 0.50
CA VAL A 82 -12.73 -5.37 1.85
C VAL A 82 -13.53 -4.44 2.76
N GLU A 83 -13.95 -3.28 2.25
CA GLU A 83 -14.75 -2.33 3.00
C GLU A 83 -16.13 -2.89 3.39
N ILE A 84 -16.82 -3.55 2.45
CA ILE A 84 -18.11 -4.20 2.70
C ILE A 84 -17.98 -5.27 3.79
N LEU A 85 -16.93 -6.10 3.75
CA LEU A 85 -16.66 -7.13 4.78
C LEU A 85 -16.38 -6.52 6.15
N MET A 86 -15.61 -5.43 6.19
CA MET A 86 -15.34 -4.73 7.45
C MET A 86 -16.63 -4.15 8.05
N GLN A 87 -17.50 -3.57 7.21
CA GLN A 87 -18.78 -3.04 7.65
C GLN A 87 -19.75 -4.14 8.10
N SER A 88 -19.80 -5.27 7.41
CA SER A 88 -20.67 -6.41 7.79
C SER A 88 -20.23 -7.03 9.11
N SER A 89 -18.91 -7.21 9.31
CA SER A 89 -18.33 -7.68 10.58
C SER A 89 -18.67 -6.75 11.74
N LYS A 90 -18.58 -5.42 11.53
CA LYS A 90 -18.93 -4.42 12.55
C LYS A 90 -20.42 -4.49 12.93
N ARG A 91 -21.32 -4.69 11.96
CA ARG A 91 -22.77 -4.84 12.20
C ARG A 91 -23.08 -6.12 12.99
N LEU A 92 -22.41 -7.23 12.66
CA LEU A 92 -22.56 -8.51 13.37
C LEU A 92 -22.06 -8.41 14.82
N SER A 93 -20.94 -7.72 15.05
CA SER A 93 -20.43 -7.49 16.40
C SER A 93 -21.34 -6.58 17.24
N SER A 94 -22.03 -5.61 16.62
CA SER A 94 -22.98 -4.73 17.32
C SER A 94 -24.35 -5.36 17.61
N ALA A 95 -24.65 -6.51 17.00
CA ALA A 95 -25.91 -7.23 17.22
C ALA A 95 -25.88 -8.15 18.45
N VAL A 96 -24.72 -8.28 19.11
CA VAL A 96 -24.55 -9.03 20.37
C VAL A 96 -24.59 -8.03 21.55
N GLU A 97 -25.72 -7.35 21.71
CA GLU A 97 -26.09 -6.71 22.99
C GLU A 97 -27.20 -7.57 23.61
N PRO A 98 -26.99 -8.20 24.78
CA PRO A 98 -28.06 -8.87 25.46
C PRO A 98 -29.01 -7.84 26.06
N THR A 99 -30.28 -7.94 25.69
CA THR A 99 -31.41 -7.44 26.47
C THR A 99 -31.24 -7.86 27.93
N GLY A 100 -30.99 -6.90 28.83
CA GLY A 100 -30.85 -7.14 30.26
C GLY A 100 -30.95 -5.83 31.05
N PHE A 101 -32.19 -5.38 31.27
CA PHE A 101 -32.53 -4.25 32.14
C PHE A 101 -32.38 -4.64 33.63
N LEU A 102 -32.00 -3.64 34.46
CA LEU A 102 -31.85 -3.61 35.94
C LEU A 102 -30.65 -4.41 36.50
N GLU A 103 -29.76 -3.86 37.34
CA GLU A 103 -30.01 -3.04 38.54
C GLU A 103 -28.75 -2.25 38.97
N GLN A 104 -28.97 -1.14 39.68
CA GLN A 104 -27.99 -0.13 40.10
C GLN A 104 -26.91 -0.64 41.08
N SER A 105 -25.68 -0.11 40.99
CA SER A 105 -24.97 0.44 42.15
C SER A 105 -23.74 1.26 41.73
N GLU A 106 -23.66 2.47 42.26
CA GLU A 106 -22.56 3.43 42.14
C GLU A 106 -21.31 2.93 42.88
N THR A 107 -20.12 2.97 42.25
CA THR A 107 -18.91 3.49 42.91
C THR A 107 -17.87 3.93 41.89
N LEU A 108 -17.61 5.24 41.84
CA LEU A 108 -16.49 5.88 41.17
C LEU A 108 -15.16 5.45 41.81
N LYS A 109 -14.27 4.81 41.04
CA LYS A 109 -12.80 4.89 41.25
C LYS A 109 -12.08 4.96 39.90
N ILE A 110 -11.58 6.16 39.62
CA ILE A 110 -10.75 6.50 38.47
C ILE A 110 -9.37 5.86 38.65
N GLY A 111 -9.05 4.87 37.81
CA GLY A 111 -7.72 4.29 37.65
C GLY A 111 -7.12 4.68 36.29
N PRO A 112 -5.78 4.77 36.15
CA PRO A 112 -5.16 5.34 34.97
C PRO A 112 -5.42 4.46 33.74
N SER A 113 -6.04 5.09 32.74
CA SER A 113 -6.38 4.55 31.44
C SER A 113 -5.15 3.93 30.77
N LYS A 114 -5.10 2.59 30.73
CA LYS A 114 -4.24 1.86 29.80
C LYS A 114 -4.79 2.14 28.41
N LYS A 115 -3.98 2.83 27.59
CA LYS A 115 -4.23 3.04 26.16
C LYS A 115 -4.81 1.76 25.54
N PRO A 116 -5.93 1.82 24.82
CA PRO A 116 -6.36 0.66 24.06
C PRO A 116 -5.27 0.42 23.03
N LYS A 117 -4.58 -0.72 23.13
CA LYS A 117 -3.92 -1.30 21.97
C LYS A 117 -5.05 -1.43 20.95
N MET A 118 -5.05 -0.57 19.93
CA MET A 118 -5.79 -0.83 18.69
C MET A 118 -5.24 -2.16 18.19
N SER A 119 -5.87 -3.26 18.60
CA SER A 119 -5.72 -4.52 17.91
C SER A 119 -6.18 -4.23 16.51
N VAL A 120 -5.22 -4.17 15.59
CA VAL A 120 -5.46 -4.22 14.16
C VAL A 120 -6.35 -5.44 13.98
N ALA A 121 -7.65 -5.22 13.83
CA ALA A 121 -8.60 -6.29 13.58
C ALA A 121 -8.19 -6.85 12.24
N LYS A 122 -7.45 -7.98 12.24
CA LYS A 122 -7.18 -8.74 11.03
C LYS A 122 -8.53 -9.01 10.41
N VAL A 123 -8.79 -8.38 9.27
CA VAL A 123 -10.00 -8.65 8.49
C VAL A 123 -9.86 -10.09 8.05
N TYR A 124 -10.66 -10.98 8.62
CA TYR A 124 -10.77 -12.34 8.09
C TYR A 124 -11.43 -12.21 6.72
N LEU A 125 -10.62 -12.31 5.67
CA LEU A 125 -11.14 -12.32 4.31
C LEU A 125 -11.94 -13.60 4.12
N ASP A 126 -13.08 -13.50 3.44
CA ASP A 126 -13.71 -14.69 2.89
C ASP A 126 -12.86 -15.24 1.73
N GLU A 127 -13.03 -16.52 1.42
CA GLU A 127 -12.25 -17.24 0.39
C GLU A 127 -12.27 -16.52 -0.97
N LYS A 128 -13.42 -15.98 -1.38
CA LYS A 128 -13.55 -15.27 -2.66
C LYS A 128 -12.76 -13.95 -2.65
N THR A 129 -12.79 -13.21 -1.54
CA THR A 129 -12.04 -11.96 -1.42
C THR A 129 -10.53 -12.21 -1.29
N GLU A 130 -10.13 -13.29 -0.62
CA GLU A 130 -8.72 -13.71 -0.57
C GLU A 130 -8.18 -14.07 -1.97
N GLU A 131 -8.94 -14.86 -2.75
CA GLU A 131 -8.58 -15.20 -4.13
C GLU A 131 -8.55 -13.96 -5.04
N MET A 132 -9.45 -12.99 -4.84
CA MET A 132 -9.40 -11.70 -5.53
C MET A 132 -8.13 -10.92 -5.18
N ALA A 133 -7.75 -10.90 -3.90
CA ALA A 133 -6.53 -10.26 -3.44
C ALA A 133 -5.29 -10.90 -4.07
N LYS A 134 -5.18 -12.24 -4.05
CA LYS A 134 -4.07 -12.97 -4.68
C LYS A 134 -3.91 -12.62 -6.17
N ARG A 135 -5.02 -12.59 -6.91
CA ARG A 135 -5.00 -12.22 -8.35
C ARG A 135 -4.55 -10.78 -8.55
N CYS A 136 -5.12 -9.83 -7.81
CA CYS A 136 -4.73 -8.41 -7.92
C CYS A 136 -3.25 -8.21 -7.58
N LEU A 137 -2.78 -8.79 -6.48
CA LEU A 137 -1.38 -8.67 -6.04
C LEU A 137 -0.41 -9.40 -6.97
N SER A 138 -0.85 -10.45 -7.66
CA SER A 138 -0.06 -11.11 -8.71
C SER A 138 0.16 -10.18 -9.90
N GLU A 139 -0.85 -9.40 -10.27
CA GLU A 139 -0.72 -8.40 -11.33
C GLU A 139 0.17 -7.22 -10.90
N VAL A 140 0.07 -6.77 -9.64
CA VAL A 140 1.01 -5.80 -9.08
C VAL A 140 2.45 -6.33 -9.17
N LYS A 141 2.67 -7.58 -8.75
CA LYS A 141 3.98 -8.25 -8.86
C LYS A 141 4.46 -8.27 -10.29
N GLU A 142 3.61 -8.65 -11.25
CA GLU A 142 3.97 -8.69 -12.67
C GLU A 142 4.36 -7.30 -13.21
N VAL A 143 3.63 -6.25 -12.81
CA VAL A 143 3.89 -4.87 -13.25
C VAL A 143 5.18 -4.29 -12.66
N LEU A 144 5.48 -4.61 -11.40
CA LEU A 144 6.66 -4.05 -10.72
C LEU A 144 7.93 -4.88 -10.91
N CYS A 145 7.81 -6.18 -11.17
CA CYS A 145 8.97 -7.07 -11.23
C CYS A 145 9.83 -6.79 -12.46
N VAL A 146 11.06 -6.33 -12.21
CA VAL A 146 12.07 -6.04 -13.25
C VAL A 146 12.50 -7.32 -13.99
N VAL A 147 12.27 -8.50 -13.42
CA VAL A 147 12.68 -9.81 -13.97
C VAL A 147 11.45 -10.63 -14.36
N PRO A 148 11.03 -10.61 -15.65
CA PRO A 148 9.83 -11.31 -16.12
C PRO A 148 9.83 -12.83 -15.89
N ALA A 149 11.01 -13.45 -15.83
CA ALA A 149 11.15 -14.89 -15.66
C ALA A 149 10.72 -15.42 -14.27
N LEU A 150 10.45 -14.54 -13.30
CA LEU A 150 10.12 -14.88 -11.90
C LEU A 150 8.68 -14.53 -11.49
N SER A 151 7.87 -13.99 -12.41
CA SER A 151 6.48 -13.60 -12.10
C SER A 151 5.52 -14.80 -12.14
N SER A 152 5.76 -15.78 -11.27
CA SER A 152 4.72 -16.75 -10.93
C SER A 152 3.59 -16.04 -10.16
N PRO A 153 2.32 -16.48 -10.33
CA PRO A 153 1.22 -15.98 -9.52
C PRO A 153 1.50 -16.21 -8.03
N LEU A 154 0.98 -15.32 -7.20
CA LEU A 154 1.11 -15.43 -5.75
C LEU A 154 0.26 -16.59 -5.23
N THR A 155 0.88 -17.46 -4.44
CA THR A 155 0.21 -18.52 -3.69
C THR A 155 -0.37 -18.01 -2.38
N GLU A 156 0.27 -16.99 -1.80
CA GLU A 156 -0.08 -16.40 -0.50
C GLU A 156 -0.04 -14.86 -0.58
N ILE A 157 -0.77 -14.22 0.32
CA ILE A 157 -0.80 -12.77 0.44
C ILE A 157 0.43 -12.32 1.24
N PRO A 158 1.28 -11.42 0.71
CA PRO A 158 2.60 -11.09 1.28
C PRO A 158 2.57 -10.15 2.49
N PHE A 159 1.41 -9.57 2.82
CA PHE A 159 1.22 -8.67 3.95
C PHE A 159 -0.22 -8.77 4.47
N ASP A 160 -0.48 -8.23 5.65
CA ASP A 160 -1.84 -8.18 6.21
C ASP A 160 -2.73 -7.25 5.39
N VAL A 161 -3.78 -7.78 4.75
CA VAL A 161 -4.72 -6.98 3.96
C VAL A 161 -5.60 -6.15 4.89
N THR A 162 -5.43 -4.84 4.82
CA THR A 162 -6.27 -3.85 5.47
C THR A 162 -6.80 -2.87 4.43
N LEU A 163 -7.87 -2.12 4.78
CA LEU A 163 -8.37 -1.07 3.89
C LEU A 163 -7.27 -0.04 3.57
N GLN A 164 -6.40 0.25 4.54
CA GLN A 164 -5.29 1.18 4.39
C GLN A 164 -4.23 0.65 3.41
N SER A 165 -3.81 -0.61 3.55
CA SER A 165 -2.76 -1.19 2.69
C SER A 165 -3.24 -1.27 1.23
N ILE A 166 -4.52 -1.61 1.00
CA ILE A 166 -5.10 -1.63 -0.35
C ILE A 166 -5.26 -0.22 -0.92
N ALA A 167 -5.69 0.76 -0.10
CA ALA A 167 -5.77 2.15 -0.54
C ALA A 167 -4.40 2.71 -0.91
N SER A 168 -3.38 2.49 -0.07
CA SER A 168 -2.01 2.91 -0.38
C SER A 168 -1.45 2.26 -1.65
N LEU A 169 -1.82 1.01 -1.92
CA LEU A 169 -1.44 0.31 -3.15
C LEU A 169 -2.20 0.84 -4.38
N GLU A 170 -3.47 1.20 -4.24
CA GLU A 170 -4.26 1.87 -5.28
C GLU A 170 -3.68 3.25 -5.62
N ASP A 171 -3.36 4.05 -4.59
CA ASP A 171 -2.78 5.39 -4.72
C ASP A 171 -1.40 5.35 -5.38
N MET A 172 -0.63 4.29 -5.12
CA MET A 172 0.66 4.07 -5.79
C MET A 172 0.55 4.03 -7.31
N PHE A 173 -0.54 3.47 -7.83
CA PHE A 173 -0.80 3.40 -9.27
C PHE A 173 -1.57 4.62 -9.79
N ASP A 174 -1.69 5.71 -9.02
CA ASP A 174 -2.28 6.96 -9.47
C ASP A 174 -1.26 7.87 -10.21
N PRO A 175 -1.35 7.99 -11.55
CA PRO A 175 -0.38 8.77 -12.31
C PRO A 175 -0.43 10.28 -12.05
N ALA A 176 -1.51 10.78 -11.44
CA ALA A 176 -1.67 12.21 -11.17
C ALA A 176 -0.94 12.68 -9.92
N ASN A 177 -0.92 11.85 -8.86
CA ASN A 177 -0.48 12.27 -7.53
C ASN A 177 0.79 11.56 -7.05
N GLY A 178 1.07 10.35 -7.56
CA GLY A 178 2.08 9.49 -6.95
C GLY A 178 1.71 9.07 -5.52
N CYS A 179 2.65 8.52 -4.77
CA CYS A 179 2.41 8.16 -3.37
C CYS A 179 3.69 8.12 -2.52
N ILE A 180 3.51 8.11 -1.20
CA ILE A 180 4.56 7.78 -0.23
C ILE A 180 4.05 6.63 0.63
N ILE A 181 4.80 5.53 0.69
CA ILE A 181 4.46 4.37 1.51
C ILE A 181 5.48 4.22 2.64
N THR A 182 4.96 4.18 3.87
CA THR A 182 5.73 4.01 5.12
C THR A 182 5.32 2.76 5.90
N GLU A 183 4.24 2.09 5.48
CA GLU A 183 3.76 0.87 6.12
C GLU A 183 4.77 -0.27 5.94
N GLU A 184 5.29 -0.82 7.03
CA GLU A 184 6.45 -1.71 7.02
C GLU A 184 6.29 -2.95 6.12
N ASN A 185 5.17 -3.68 6.24
CA ASN A 185 4.96 -4.90 5.47
C ASN A 185 4.76 -4.63 3.97
N LEU A 186 3.91 -3.65 3.64
CA LEU A 186 3.68 -3.22 2.26
C LEU A 186 4.95 -2.64 1.62
N PHE A 187 5.68 -1.81 2.36
CA PHE A 187 6.99 -1.26 1.97
C PHE A 187 7.98 -2.38 1.65
N ASN A 188 8.19 -3.32 2.59
CA ASN A 188 9.14 -4.42 2.43
C ASN A 188 8.78 -5.29 1.23
N TRP A 189 7.49 -5.53 0.99
CA TRP A 189 7.05 -6.27 -0.18
C TRP A 189 7.33 -5.52 -1.48
N ILE A 190 6.98 -4.23 -1.59
CA ILE A 190 7.22 -3.44 -2.80
C ILE A 190 8.71 -3.38 -3.15
N ILE A 191 9.58 -3.10 -2.17
CA ILE A 191 11.04 -3.06 -2.44
C ILE A 191 11.62 -4.43 -2.81
N SER A 192 10.95 -5.53 -2.47
CA SER A 192 11.38 -6.87 -2.90
C SER A 192 11.05 -7.17 -4.37
N LEU A 193 10.17 -6.36 -4.98
CA LEU A 193 9.78 -6.48 -6.38
C LEU A 193 10.60 -5.58 -7.32
N LEU A 194 11.12 -4.47 -6.78
CA LEU A 194 11.87 -3.43 -7.50
C LEU A 194 13.38 -3.73 -7.52
#